data_AF-A0A238BP11-F1
#
_entry.id   AF-A0A238BP11-F1
#
_cell.length_a   1.000
_cell.length_b   1.000
_cell.length_c   1.000
_cell.angle_alpha   90.00
_cell.angle_beta   90.00
_cell.angle_gamma   90.00
#
_symmetry.space_group_name_H-M   'P 1'
#
loop_
_entity.id
_entity.type
_entity.pdbx_description
1 polymer ?
#
loop_
_entity_poly.entity_id
_entity_poly.type
_entity_poly.pdbx_seq_one_letter_code
_entity_poly.pdbx_strand_id
1 'polypeptide(L)'
;MVLELGAGCTGIPGLVAAKCGAELVIFTDHPENEEAFKILEQNCIGNDLDKNSFLIRDLDWNKPNLNQILDDVLVLHYILAADVFYDITVFPAFLHTVRSLLQKIVTDARESAVIGAYPS
;
A
#
# COMPACT_ATOMS: atom_id res chain seq x y z
N MET A 1 4.75 7.11 4.36
CA MET A 1 4.67 5.91 3.49
C MET A 1 3.82 6.16 2.25
N VAL A 2 4.09 5.45 1.15
CA VAL A 2 3.23 5.33 -0.05
C VAL A 2 2.69 3.91 -0.15
N LEU A 3 1.40 3.74 -0.44
CA LEU A 3 0.76 2.46 -0.70
C LEU A 3 0.34 2.37 -2.16
N GLU A 4 0.73 1.34 -2.87
CA GLU A 4 0.28 1.06 -4.23
C GLU A 4 -0.73 -0.11 -4.24
N LEU A 5 -1.92 0.15 -4.77
CA LEU A 5 -2.99 -0.83 -4.96
C LEU A 5 -2.97 -1.32 -6.41
N GLY A 6 -2.89 -2.63 -6.61
CA GLY A 6 -2.83 -3.23 -7.95
C GLY A 6 -1.52 -2.89 -8.64
N ALA A 7 -0.40 -3.12 -7.95
CA ALA A 7 0.94 -2.83 -8.46
C ALA A 7 1.31 -3.66 -9.71
N GLY A 8 0.61 -4.78 -9.93
CA GLY A 8 0.92 -5.76 -10.94
C GLY A 8 2.33 -6.34 -10.78
N CYS A 9 2.86 -6.89 -11.86
CA CYS A 9 4.23 -7.40 -11.87
C CYS A 9 5.28 -6.28 -11.86
N THR A 10 4.92 -5.06 -12.26
CA THR A 10 5.89 -4.01 -12.59
C THR A 10 6.07 -2.98 -11.47
N GLY A 11 5.00 -2.59 -10.76
CA GLY A 11 5.04 -1.61 -9.67
C GLY A 11 5.63 -0.26 -10.07
N ILE A 12 5.45 0.17 -11.32
CA ILE A 12 6.07 1.38 -11.86
C ILE A 12 5.72 2.63 -11.01
N PRO A 13 4.44 2.90 -10.68
CA PRO A 13 4.10 4.02 -9.81
C PRO A 13 4.84 4.03 -8.47
N GLY A 14 4.90 2.90 -7.76
CA GLY A 14 5.59 2.80 -6.48
C GLY A 14 7.11 2.86 -6.61
N LEU A 15 7.70 2.28 -7.66
CA LEU A 15 9.14 2.43 -7.98
C LEU A 15 9.50 3.89 -8.20
N VAL A 16 8.69 4.62 -8.96
CA VAL A 16 8.88 6.07 -9.17
C VAL A 16 8.75 6.81 -7.85
N ALA A 17 7.76 6.48 -7.02
CA ALA A 17 7.60 7.10 -5.71
C ALA A 17 8.83 6.88 -4.82
N ALA A 18 9.39 5.67 -4.79
CA ALA A 18 10.63 5.36 -4.07
C ALA A 18 11.81 6.20 -4.59
N LYS A 19 11.98 6.29 -5.92
CA LYS A 19 13.03 7.11 -6.55
C LYS A 19 12.84 8.62 -6.34
N CYS A 20 11.62 9.06 -6.08
CA CYS A 20 11.30 10.43 -5.69
C CYS A 20 11.48 10.70 -4.18
N GLY A 21 11.96 9.73 -3.40
CA GLY A 21 12.29 9.92 -1.99
C GLY A 21 11.22 9.46 -1.00
N ALA A 22 10.27 8.61 -1.42
CA ALA A 22 9.42 7.92 -0.46
C ALA A 22 10.28 6.99 0.42
N GLU A 23 10.22 7.18 1.74
CA GLU A 23 10.98 6.38 2.71
C GLU A 23 10.57 4.90 2.73
N LEU A 24 9.27 4.65 2.51
CA LEU A 24 8.69 3.31 2.44
C LEU A 24 7.58 3.28 1.39
N VAL A 25 7.66 2.30 0.49
CA VAL A 25 6.61 1.95 -0.46
C VAL A 25 6.08 0.55 -0.17
N ILE A 26 4.78 0.42 0.08
CA ILE A 26 4.12 -0.88 0.15
C ILE A 26 3.43 -1.15 -1.17
N PHE A 27 3.84 -2.21 -1.86
CA PHE A 27 3.19 -2.70 -3.05
C PHE A 27 2.16 -3.78 -2.69
N THR A 28 0.98 -3.70 -3.28
CA THR A 28 -0.06 -4.72 -3.11
C THR A 28 -0.65 -5.19 -4.42
N ASP A 29 -0.96 -6.48 -4.49
CA ASP A 29 -1.68 -7.10 -5.59
C ASP A 29 -2.51 -8.30 -5.09
N HIS A 30 -3.27 -8.93 -5.97
CA HIS A 30 -4.12 -10.06 -5.60
C HIS A 30 -3.26 -11.28 -5.19
N PRO A 31 -3.62 -12.02 -4.12
CA PRO A 31 -2.82 -13.16 -3.63
C PRO A 31 -2.61 -14.28 -4.66
N GLU A 32 -3.51 -14.44 -5.62
CA GLU A 32 -3.36 -15.41 -6.70
C GLU A 32 -2.24 -15.05 -7.70
N ASN A 33 -1.66 -13.85 -7.60
CA ASN A 33 -0.64 -13.34 -8.51
C ASN A 33 0.79 -13.56 -7.95
N GLU A 34 1.08 -14.76 -7.45
CA GLU A 34 2.36 -15.07 -6.78
C GLU A 34 3.60 -14.77 -7.63
N GLU A 35 3.51 -14.99 -8.94
CA GLU A 35 4.62 -14.71 -9.86
C GLU A 35 4.84 -13.21 -10.05
N ALA A 36 3.77 -12.40 -10.01
CA ALA A 36 3.88 -10.95 -10.05
C ALA A 36 4.71 -10.42 -8.87
N PHE A 37 4.54 -10.99 -7.67
CA PHE A 37 5.33 -10.57 -6.50
C PHE A 37 6.82 -10.84 -6.66
N LYS A 38 7.21 -11.97 -7.26
CA LYS A 38 8.63 -12.28 -7.51
C LYS A 38 9.23 -11.32 -8.53
N ILE A 39 8.52 -11.07 -9.63
CA ILE A 39 8.96 -10.14 -10.68
C ILE A 39 9.04 -8.72 -10.10
N LEU A 40 8.08 -8.33 -9.28
CA LEU A 40 8.06 -7.03 -8.63
C LEU A 40 9.24 -6.85 -7.67
N GLU A 41 9.56 -7.87 -6.87
CA GLU A 41 10.75 -7.84 -6.00
C GLU A 41 12.04 -7.70 -6.84
N GLN A 42 12.14 -8.46 -7.94
CA GLN A 42 13.27 -8.35 -8.87
C GLN A 42 13.36 -6.96 -9.50
N ASN A 43 12.22 -6.33 -9.83
CA ASN A 43 12.18 -4.97 -10.35
C ASN A 43 12.65 -3.96 -9.31
N CYS A 44 12.26 -4.09 -8.04
CA CYS A 44 12.75 -3.25 -6.95
C CYS A 44 14.28 -3.38 -6.80
N ILE A 45 14.79 -4.61 -6.75
CA ILE A 45 16.24 -4.88 -6.61
C ILE A 45 16.99 -4.38 -7.85
N GLY A 46 16.50 -4.67 -9.05
CA GLY A 46 17.10 -4.27 -10.31
C GLY A 46 17.08 -2.76 -10.57
N ASN A 47 16.24 -2.02 -9.83
CA ASN A 47 16.23 -0.57 -9.81
C ASN A 47 16.94 0.00 -8.58
N ASP A 48 17.80 -0.75 -7.87
CA ASP A 48 18.58 -0.24 -6.72
C ASP A 48 17.71 0.37 -5.59
N LEU A 49 16.58 -0.25 -5.26
CA LEU A 49 15.85 0.08 -4.03
C LEU A 49 16.48 -0.65 -2.84
N ASP A 50 16.59 0.05 -1.70
CA ASP A 50 16.99 -0.58 -0.45
C ASP A 50 15.92 -1.57 0.00
N LYS A 51 16.31 -2.76 0.46
CA LYS A 51 15.36 -3.80 0.89
C LYS A 51 14.48 -3.39 2.07
N ASN A 52 14.87 -2.36 2.83
CA ASN A 52 14.10 -1.79 3.92
C ASN A 52 13.19 -0.62 3.46
N SER A 53 13.33 -0.18 2.21
CA SER A 53 12.55 0.92 1.62
C SER A 53 11.28 0.46 0.90
N PHE A 54 11.04 -0.85 0.82
CA PHE A 54 9.82 -1.39 0.25
C PHE A 54 9.34 -2.66 0.94
N LEU A 55 8.04 -2.91 0.82
CA LEU A 55 7.38 -4.16 1.19
C LEU A 55 6.45 -4.60 0.07
N ILE A 56 6.31 -5.91 -0.10
CA ILE A 56 5.32 -6.51 -1.00
C ILE A 56 4.35 -7.32 -0.14
N ARG A 57 3.05 -7.05 -0.29
CA ARG A 57 1.98 -7.71 0.46
C ARG A 57 0.86 -8.12 -0.49
N ASP A 58 0.14 -9.17 -0.12
CA ASP A 58 -1.10 -9.52 -0.81
C ASP A 58 -2.27 -8.67 -0.29
N LEU A 59 -3.20 -8.33 -1.19
CA LEU A 59 -4.45 -7.67 -0.84
C LEU A 59 -5.54 -8.02 -1.86
N ASP A 60 -6.45 -8.92 -1.47
CA ASP A 60 -7.71 -9.12 -2.18
C ASP A 60 -8.71 -8.02 -1.77
N TRP A 61 -9.10 -7.16 -2.72
CA TRP A 61 -10.06 -6.09 -2.48
C TRP A 61 -11.45 -6.61 -2.08
N ASN A 62 -11.82 -7.84 -2.46
CA ASN A 62 -13.08 -8.46 -2.05
C ASN A 62 -13.05 -8.96 -0.61
N LYS A 63 -11.87 -9.23 -0.06
CA LYS A 63 -11.65 -9.71 1.31
C LYS A 63 -10.45 -9.00 1.95
N PRO A 64 -10.49 -7.66 2.10
CA PRO A 64 -9.30 -6.90 2.44
C PRO A 64 -8.91 -7.12 3.90
N ASN A 65 -7.70 -7.63 4.14
CA ASN A 65 -7.08 -7.67 5.47
C ASN A 65 -6.16 -6.46 5.68
N LEU A 66 -6.75 -5.32 6.01
CA LEU A 66 -6.00 -4.06 6.10
C LEU A 66 -5.05 -3.97 7.31
N ASN A 67 -5.21 -4.82 8.33
CA ASN A 67 -4.29 -4.81 9.47
C ASN A 67 -2.89 -5.25 9.01
N GLN A 68 -2.81 -6.34 8.25
CA GLN A 68 -1.55 -6.83 7.67
C GLN A 68 -0.80 -5.80 6.79
N ILE A 69 -1.52 -4.81 6.25
CA ILE A 69 -0.94 -3.73 5.44
C ILE A 69 -0.45 -2.55 6.30
N LEU A 70 -1.11 -2.28 7.43
CA LEU A 70 -0.93 -1.06 8.22
C LEU A 70 -0.31 -1.29 9.61
N ASP A 71 -0.11 -2.53 10.05
CA ASP A 71 0.28 -2.88 11.44
C ASP A 71 1.55 -2.13 11.95
N ASP A 72 2.46 -1.74 11.06
CA ASP A 72 3.71 -1.04 11.40
C ASP A 72 3.75 0.43 10.88
N VAL A 73 2.62 0.98 10.44
CA VAL A 73 2.58 2.23 9.68
C VAL A 73 1.85 3.33 10.44
N LEU A 74 2.59 4.33 10.88
CA LEU A 74 2.04 5.49 11.59
C LEU A 74 1.39 6.53 10.64
N VAL A 75 1.91 6.69 9.42
CA VAL A 75 1.42 7.71 8.46
C VAL A 75 1.45 7.23 7.01
N LEU A 76 0.28 7.16 6.39
CA LEU A 76 0.11 6.99 4.94
C LEU A 76 -0.08 8.35 4.27
N HIS A 77 0.81 8.70 3.33
CA HIS A 77 0.77 9.97 2.61
C HIS A 77 0.03 9.87 1.28
N TYR A 78 0.25 8.80 0.53
CA TYR A 78 -0.29 8.62 -0.82
C TYR A 78 -0.79 7.19 -1.03
N ILE A 79 -1.97 7.08 -1.62
CA ILE A 79 -2.46 5.84 -2.24
C ILE A 79 -2.29 6.01 -3.74
N LEU A 80 -1.51 5.12 -4.36
CA LEU A 80 -1.34 5.02 -5.80
C LEU A 80 -2.18 3.84 -6.31
N ALA A 81 -2.83 4.02 -7.45
CA ALA A 81 -3.56 2.98 -8.13
C ALA A 81 -3.60 3.34 -9.62
N ALA A 82 -2.85 2.61 -10.44
CA ALA A 82 -2.72 2.90 -11.87
C ALA A 82 -3.53 1.88 -12.68
N ASP A 83 -4.41 2.38 -13.54
CA ASP A 83 -5.23 1.56 -14.44
C ASP A 83 -6.00 0.42 -13.73
N VAL A 84 -6.59 0.70 -12.56
CA VAL A 84 -7.28 -0.33 -11.74
C VAL A 84 -8.78 -0.45 -12.02
N PHE A 85 -9.31 0.31 -12.98
CA PHE A 85 -10.75 0.37 -13.29
C PHE A 85 -11.15 -0.41 -14.54
N TYR A 86 -10.27 -1.23 -15.11
CA TYR A 86 -10.60 -2.05 -16.27
C TYR A 86 -11.59 -3.17 -15.95
N ASP A 87 -11.55 -3.72 -14.73
CA ASP A 87 -12.49 -4.73 -14.27
C ASP A 87 -13.55 -4.11 -13.36
N ILE A 88 -14.75 -3.92 -13.92
CA ILE A 88 -15.88 -3.33 -13.19
C ILE A 88 -16.40 -4.24 -12.07
N THR A 89 -16.12 -5.54 -12.11
CA THR A 89 -16.63 -6.50 -11.12
C THR A 89 -16.01 -6.28 -9.74
N VAL A 90 -14.75 -5.82 -9.70
CA VAL A 90 -14.02 -5.53 -8.46
C VAL A 90 -14.11 -4.06 -8.03
N PHE A 91 -14.72 -3.19 -8.84
CA PHE A 91 -14.76 -1.75 -8.57
C PHE A 91 -15.43 -1.37 -7.22
N PRO A 92 -16.59 -1.94 -6.83
CA PRO A 92 -17.17 -1.64 -5.51
C PRO A 92 -16.24 -2.07 -4.36
N ALA A 93 -15.56 -3.21 -4.51
CA ALA A 93 -14.64 -3.75 -3.52
C ALA A 93 -13.38 -2.88 -3.39
N PHE A 94 -12.86 -2.38 -4.51
CA PHE A 94 -11.77 -1.39 -4.53
C PHE A 94 -12.16 -0.10 -3.80
N LEU A 95 -13.32 0.49 -4.11
CA LEU A 95 -13.78 1.72 -3.43
C LEU A 95 -13.97 1.51 -1.93
N HIS A 96 -14.49 0.35 -1.53
CA HIS A 96 -14.60 -0.03 -0.12
C HIS A 96 -13.23 -0.12 0.55
N THR A 97 -12.25 -0.73 -0.12
CA THR A 97 -10.86 -0.84 0.35
C THR A 97 -10.23 0.54 0.58
N VAL A 98 -10.31 1.43 -0.42
CA VAL A 98 -9.79 2.81 -0.31
C VAL A 98 -10.47 3.57 0.83
N ARG A 99 -11.80 3.49 0.94
CA ARG A 99 -12.54 4.12 2.04
C ARG A 99 -12.06 3.61 3.40
N SER A 100 -11.92 2.29 3.56
CA SER A 100 -11.53 1.67 4.81
C SER A 100 -10.09 2.03 5.21
N LEU A 101 -9.17 2.11 4.24
CA LEU A 101 -7.80 2.63 4.44
C LEU A 101 -7.84 4.05 4.99
N LEU A 102 -8.55 4.96 4.32
CA LEU A 102 -8.67 6.36 4.73
C LEU A 102 -9.30 6.51 6.13
N GLN A 103 -10.30 5.70 6.44
CA GLN A 103 -10.95 5.73 7.77
C GLN A 103 -10.01 5.28 8.88
N LYS A 104 -9.20 4.24 8.67
CA LYS A 104 -8.22 3.76 9.65
C LYS A 104 -7.17 4.83 9.96
N ILE A 105 -6.58 5.43 8.93
CA ILE A 105 -5.57 6.49 9.09
C ILE A 105 -6.11 7.68 9.88
N VAL A 106 -7.35 8.10 9.61
CA VAL A 106 -7.99 9.20 10.34
C VAL A 106 -8.25 8.82 11.81
N THR A 107 -8.56 7.56 12.07
CA THR A 107 -8.84 7.08 13.44
C THR A 107 -7.55 7.03 14.26
N ASP A 108 -6.48 6.45 13.72
CA ASP A 108 -5.20 6.32 14.40
C ASP A 108 -4.55 7.70 14.66
N ALA A 109 -4.70 8.64 13.71
CA ALA A 109 -4.25 10.01 13.88
C ALA A 109 -4.99 10.73 15.03
N ARG A 110 -6.30 10.47 15.20
CA ARG A 110 -7.09 11.03 16.31
C ARG A 110 -6.68 10.43 17.65
N GLU A 111 -6.47 9.12 17.72
CA GLU A 111 -6.01 8.45 18.94
C GLU A 111 -4.62 8.97 19.36
N SER A 112 -3.68 9.06 18.42
CA SER A 112 -2.34 9.62 18.67
C SER A 112 -2.38 11.06 19.19
N ALA A 113 -3.27 11.90 18.64
CA ALA A 113 -3.46 13.27 19.08
C ALA A 113 -4.07 13.37 20.50
N VAL A 114 -4.97 12.45 20.87
CA VAL A 114 -5.55 12.40 22.22
C VAL A 114 -4.50 11.98 23.26
N ILE A 115 -3.65 11.00 22.93
CA ILE A 115 -2.60 10.52 23.84
C ILE A 115 -1.51 11.60 24.03
N GLY A 116 -1.15 12.34 22.97
CA GLY A 116 -0.17 13.43 23.06
C GLY A 116 -0.66 14.69 23.80
N ALA A 117 -1.97 14.83 24.04
CA ALA A 117 -2.55 15.98 24.74
C ALA A 117 -2.54 15.87 26.28
N TYR A 118 -2.21 14.69 26.83
CA TYR A 118 -2.05 14.46 28.26
C TYR A 118 -0.62 13.96 28.56
N PRO A 119 0.38 14.86 28.67
CA PRO A 119 1.68 14.45 29.17
C PRO A 119 1.54 14.09 30.66
N SER A 120 1.96 12.88 31.01
CA SER A 120 2.16 12.40 32.38
C SER A 120 3.25 13.18 33.11
#